data_AF-A0A1Z5IZP5-F1
#
_entry.id   AF-A0A1Z5IZP5-F1
#
_cell.length_a   1.000
_cell.length_b   1.000
_cell.length_c   1.000
_cell.angle_alpha   90.00
_cell.angle_beta   90.00
_cell.angle_gamma   90.00
#
_symmetry.space_group_name_H-M   'P 1'
#
loop_
_entity.id
_entity.type
_entity.pdbx_description
1 polymer ?
#
loop_
_entity_poly.entity_id
_entity_poly.type
_entity_poly.pdbx_seq_one_letter_code
_entity_poly.pdbx_strand_id
1 'polypeptide(L)'
;MNENEALKLVKHLVNINQFTITKRRQSAAYPVTNALAKVIINQLNIKDFVRYDADRSAKYAGEFVWIFETDFEEVYYIKFKFTNDNKHVKFISFHPSKYQ
;
A
#
# COMPACT_ATOMS: atom_id res chain seq x y z
N MET A 1 -13.60 6.15 6.72
CA MET A 1 -12.48 6.69 5.92
C MET A 1 -12.80 6.46 4.46
N ASN A 2 -12.78 7.50 3.63
CA ASN A 2 -12.93 7.39 2.17
C ASN A 2 -11.56 7.31 1.46
N GLU A 3 -11.56 7.12 0.15
CA GLU A 3 -10.36 6.96 -0.68
C GLU A 3 -9.42 8.18 -0.65
N ASN A 4 -9.96 9.40 -0.59
CA ASN A 4 -9.15 10.61 -0.52
C ASN A 4 -8.48 10.76 0.85
N GLU A 5 -9.19 10.43 1.92
CA GLU A 5 -8.63 10.40 3.29
C GLU A 5 -7.54 9.34 3.41
N ALA A 6 -7.78 8.14 2.87
CA ALA A 6 -6.80 7.07 2.85
C ALA A 6 -5.55 7.47 2.06
N LEU A 7 -5.71 8.07 0.87
CA LEU A 7 -4.59 8.55 0.07
C LEU A 7 -3.75 9.61 0.80
N LYS A 8 -4.40 10.60 1.43
CA LYS A 8 -3.70 11.63 2.22
C LYS A 8 -2.94 11.00 3.40
N LEU A 9 -3.58 10.07 4.10
CA LEU A 9 -2.99 9.42 5.26
C LEU A 9 -1.81 8.52 4.90
N VAL A 10 -1.92 7.69 3.85
CA VAL A 10 -0.81 6.81 3.43
C VAL A 10 0.41 7.63 3.01
N LYS A 11 0.19 8.72 2.26
CA LYS A 11 1.27 9.65 1.89
C LYS A 11 1.94 10.26 3.12
N HIS A 12 1.15 10.77 4.05
CA HIS A 12 1.67 11.36 5.28
C HIS A 12 2.54 10.36 6.07
N LEU A 13 2.01 9.18 6.38
CA LEU A 13 2.68 8.17 7.19
C LEU A 13 3.96 7.65 6.51
N VAL A 14 3.93 7.45 5.19
CA VAL A 14 5.11 7.03 4.43
C VAL A 14 6.20 8.11 4.43
N ASN A 15 5.81 9.38 4.28
CA ASN A 15 6.76 10.51 4.34
C ASN A 15 7.52 10.53 5.67
N ILE A 16 6.82 10.30 6.79
CA ILE A 16 7.41 10.27 8.15
C ILE A 16 7.97 8.90 8.58
N ASN A 17 8.18 7.96 7.64
CA ASN A 17 8.70 6.60 7.90
C ASN A 17 7.83 5.70 8.80
N GLN A 18 6.55 6.00 8.98
CA GLN A 18 5.61 5.19 9.76
C GLN A 18 4.97 4.09 8.89
N PHE A 19 5.83 3.25 8.31
CA PHE A 19 5.38 2.13 7.49
C PHE A 19 6.28 0.89 7.57
N THR A 20 5.72 -0.27 7.23
CA THR A 20 6.46 -1.52 7.08
C THR A 20 6.07 -2.21 5.78
N ILE A 21 7.06 -2.81 5.11
CA ILE A 21 6.84 -3.64 3.92
C ILE A 21 6.96 -5.10 4.33
N THR A 22 5.89 -5.86 4.11
CA THR A 22 5.88 -7.29 4.44
C THR A 22 6.80 -8.03 3.46
N LYS A 23 7.84 -8.69 3.98
CA LYS A 23 8.69 -9.57 3.18
C LYS A 23 7.89 -10.82 2.78
N ARG A 24 7.65 -11.00 1.48
CA ARG A 24 7.08 -12.25 0.97
C ARG A 24 8.15 -13.34 1.00
N ARG A 25 7.76 -14.57 1.38
CA ARG A 25 8.67 -15.74 1.43
C ARG A 25 9.07 -16.28 0.06
N GLN A 26 8.39 -15.88 -1.02
CA GLN A 26 8.73 -16.32 -2.37
C GLN A 26 9.96 -15.58 -2.89
N SER A 27 10.96 -16.35 -3.35
CA SER A 27 12.27 -15.90 -3.85
C SER A 27 12.21 -14.96 -5.07
N ALA A 28 11.08 -14.89 -5.77
CA ALA A 28 10.89 -14.09 -6.98
C ALA A 28 10.16 -12.76 -6.75
N ALA A 29 9.92 -12.34 -5.50
CA ALA A 29 9.41 -11.01 -5.22
C ALA A 29 10.59 -10.04 -5.14
N TYR A 30 10.83 -9.27 -6.19
CA TYR A 30 11.74 -8.13 -6.13
C TYR A 30 11.33 -7.25 -4.94
N PRO A 31 12.20 -7.06 -3.94
CA PRO A 31 11.83 -6.29 -2.77
C PRO A 31 11.80 -4.81 -3.14
N VAL A 32 10.60 -4.21 -3.16
CA VAL A 32 10.47 -2.75 -3.17
C VAL A 32 11.20 -2.22 -1.93
N THR A 33 12.24 -1.43 -2.13
CA THR A 33 12.99 -0.82 -1.03
C THR A 33 12.16 0.25 -0.35
N ASN A 34 12.47 0.58 0.91
CA ASN A 34 11.79 1.68 1.60
C ASN A 34 11.93 3.02 0.84
N ALA A 35 13.07 3.25 0.20
CA ALA A 35 13.31 4.45 -0.59
C ALA A 35 12.39 4.48 -1.82
N LEU A 36 12.32 3.39 -2.58
CA LEU A 36 11.44 3.29 -3.76
C LEU A 36 9.96 3.39 -3.38
N ALA A 37 9.55 2.72 -2.29
CA ALA A 37 8.20 2.82 -1.76
C ALA A 37 7.80 4.27 -1.48
N LYS A 38 8.68 5.07 -0.87
CA LYS A 38 8.40 6.50 -0.63
C LYS A 38 8.17 7.27 -1.90
N VAL A 39 8.99 7.05 -2.93
CA VAL A 39 8.87 7.74 -4.22
C VAL A 39 7.52 7.43 -4.85
N ILE A 40 7.19 6.14 -4.99
CA ILE A 40 5.95 5.68 -5.62
C ILE A 40 4.72 6.20 -4.85
N ILE A 41 4.70 6.05 -3.52
CA ILE A 41 3.56 6.48 -2.71
C ILE A 41 3.35 8.00 -2.78
N ASN A 42 4.43 8.80 -2.81
CA ASN A 42 4.30 10.25 -2.94
C ASN A 42 3.68 10.67 -4.27
N GLN A 43 3.87 9.89 -5.33
CA GLN A 43 3.31 10.14 -6.66
C GLN A 43 1.88 9.64 -6.84
N LEU A 44 1.40 8.73 -5.98
CA LEU A 44 0.03 8.23 -6.05
C LEU A 44 -0.99 9.35 -6.15
N ASN A 45 -1.99 9.18 -6.99
CA ASN A 45 -3.13 10.08 -7.07
C ASN A 45 -4.43 9.30 -6.92
N ILE A 46 -5.55 10.00 -6.86
CA ILE A 46 -6.84 9.36 -6.59
C ILE A 46 -7.32 8.45 -7.73
N LYS A 47 -6.83 8.67 -8.97
CA LYS A 47 -7.17 7.82 -10.12
C LYS A 47 -6.48 6.45 -10.05
N ASP A 48 -5.42 6.34 -9.26
CA ASP A 48 -4.70 5.09 -9.02
C ASP A 48 -5.45 4.20 -8.02
N PHE A 49 -6.50 4.71 -7.38
CA PHE A 49 -7.33 3.93 -6.46
C PHE A 49 -8.16 2.91 -7.23
N VAL A 50 -8.00 1.63 -6.88
CA VAL A 50 -8.74 0.53 -7.52
C VAL A 50 -9.98 0.17 -6.70
N ARG A 51 -9.79 -0.12 -5.41
CA ARG A 51 -10.86 -0.46 -4.45
C ARG A 51 -10.33 -0.53 -3.02
N TYR A 52 -11.25 -0.61 -2.06
CA TYR A 52 -10.97 -1.12 -0.72
C TYR A 52 -11.82 -2.36 -0.45
N ASP A 53 -11.27 -3.31 0.31
CA ASP A 53 -11.95 -4.54 0.71
C ASP A 53 -11.91 -4.65 2.24
N ALA A 54 -12.93 -5.24 2.86
CA ALA A 54 -12.84 -5.62 4.27
C ALA A 54 -11.72 -6.65 4.47
N ASP A 55 -10.94 -6.55 5.55
CA ASP A 55 -9.96 -7.56 5.92
C ASP A 55 -10.72 -8.85 6.26
N ARG A 56 -10.45 -9.91 5.48
CA ARG A 56 -11.12 -11.22 5.61
C ARG A 56 -10.64 -12.01 6.82
N SER A 57 -9.60 -11.54 7.52
CA SER A 57 -9.13 -12.17 8.74
C SER A 57 -10.11 -11.90 9.89
N ALA A 58 -10.56 -12.96 10.57
CA ALA A 58 -11.38 -12.83 11.78
C ALA A 58 -10.71 -11.98 12.88
N LYS A 59 -9.37 -11.94 12.91
CA LYS A 59 -8.59 -11.12 13.86
C LYS A 59 -8.69 -9.61 13.57
N TYR A 60 -8.94 -9.23 12.32
CA TYR A 60 -8.94 -7.85 11.85
C TYR A 60 -10.33 -7.47 11.30
N ALA A 61 -11.39 -8.07 11.84
CA ALA A 61 -12.75 -7.81 11.42
C ALA A 61 -13.08 -6.31 11.59
N GLY A 62 -13.59 -5.68 10.53
CA GLY A 62 -13.86 -4.24 10.48
C GLY A 62 -12.69 -3.37 10.02
N GLU A 63 -11.49 -3.94 9.85
CA GLU A 63 -10.39 -3.26 9.16
C GLU A 63 -10.58 -3.32 7.65
N PHE A 64 -9.99 -2.36 6.94
CA PHE A 64 -10.02 -2.28 5.48
C PHE A 64 -8.62 -2.43 4.91
N VAL A 65 -8.57 -3.09 3.76
CA VAL A 65 -7.37 -3.22 2.93
C VAL A 65 -7.57 -2.39 1.67
N TRP A 66 -6.64 -1.49 1.43
CA TRP A 66 -6.65 -0.52 0.35
C TRP A 66 -5.79 -1.01 -0.80
N ILE A 67 -6.29 -0.87 -2.02
CA ILE A 67 -5.60 -1.32 -3.24
C ILE A 67 -5.48 -0.14 -4.20
N PHE A 68 -4.24 0.14 -4.59
CA PHE A 68 -3.86 1.12 -5.60
C PHE A 68 -3.04 0.43 -6.70
N GLU A 69 -3.16 0.95 -7.91
CA GLU A 69 -2.37 0.56 -9.07
C GLU A 69 -1.91 1.82 -9.80
N THR A 70 -0.60 2.00 -9.97
CA THR A 70 -0.02 3.23 -10.51
C THR A 70 1.08 2.92 -11.51
N ASP A 71 1.20 3.74 -12.54
CA ASP A 71 2.27 3.65 -13.54
C ASP A 71 3.47 4.49 -13.06
N PHE A 72 4.55 3.80 -12.69
CA PHE A 72 5.81 4.39 -12.27
C PHE A 72 6.97 3.65 -12.94
N GLU A 73 7.31 4.02 -14.18
CA GLU A 73 8.22 3.29 -15.09
C GLU A 73 7.69 1.90 -15.52
N GLU A 74 7.00 1.22 -14.61
CA GLU A 74 6.17 0.03 -14.78
C GLU A 74 4.93 0.13 -13.88
N VAL A 75 3.92 -0.69 -14.12
CA VAL A 75 2.70 -0.69 -13.31
C VAL A 75 2.97 -1.35 -11.96
N TYR A 76 2.69 -0.66 -10.84
CA TYR A 76 2.85 -1.19 -9.49
C TYR A 76 1.51 -1.55 -8.86
N TYR A 77 1.40 -2.78 -8.35
CA TYR A 77 0.29 -3.21 -7.51
C TYR A 77 0.62 -2.97 -6.03
N ILE A 78 -0.19 -2.14 -5.36
CA ILE A 78 0.02 -1.71 -3.99
C ILE A 78 -1.20 -2.09 -3.15
N LYS A 79 -0.98 -2.94 -2.15
CA LYS A 79 -1.99 -3.39 -1.19
C LYS A 79 -1.52 -3.14 0.23
N PHE A 80 -2.26 -2.34 0.99
CA PHE A 80 -1.87 -1.98 2.35
C PHE A 80 -3.07 -1.87 3.29
N LYS A 81 -2.78 -1.80 4.58
CA LYS A 81 -3.75 -1.42 5.60
C LYS A 81 -3.16 -0.46 6.61
N PHE A 82 -4.02 0.34 7.20
CA PHE A 82 -3.68 1.15 8.36
C PHE A 82 -3.75 0.29 9.62
N THR A 83 -2.81 0.51 10.52
CA THR A 83 -2.63 -0.24 11.76
C THR A 83 -2.28 0.75 12.87
N ASN A 84 -2.34 0.28 14.12
CA ASN A 84 -2.03 1.11 15.29
C ASN A 84 -2.88 2.39 15.31
N ASP A 85 -4.21 2.25 15.25
CA ASP A 85 -5.17 3.35 15.21
C ASP A 85 -4.86 4.40 14.13
N ASN A 86 -4.62 3.96 12.91
CA ASN A 86 -4.26 4.80 11.77
C ASN A 86 -2.93 5.57 11.91
N LYS A 87 -2.02 5.13 12.79
CA LYS A 87 -0.69 5.74 12.97
C LYS A 87 0.43 5.02 12.23
N HIS A 88 0.15 3.88 11.59
CA HIS A 88 1.16 3.10 10.87
C HIS A 88 0.58 2.42 9.64
N VAL A 89 1.34 2.36 8.54
CA VAL A 89 0.95 1.64 7.31
C VAL A 89 1.66 0.30 7.23
N LYS A 90 0.91 -0.77 7.05
CA LYS A 90 1.49 -2.08 6.69
C LYS A 90 1.22 -2.38 5.23
N PHE A 91 2.25 -2.32 4.39
CA PHE A 91 2.20 -2.82 3.02
C PHE A 91 2.19 -4.35 3.03
N ILE A 92 1.05 -4.91 2.62
CA ILE A 92 0.81 -6.35 2.50
C ILE A 92 1.38 -6.86 1.17
N SER A 93 1.20 -6.08 0.11
CA SER A 93 1.76 -6.33 -1.22
C SER A 93 2.27 -5.02 -1.80
N PHE A 94 3.48 -5.03 -2.32
CA PHE A 94 4.05 -3.90 -3.03
C PHE A 94 5.05 -4.48 -4.03
N HIS A 95 4.67 -4.53 -5.30
CA HIS A 95 5.50 -5.08 -6.37
C HIS A 95 4.99 -4.59 -7.74
N PRO A 96 5.84 -4.67 -8.77
CA PRO A 96 5.37 -4.54 -10.14
C PRO A 96 4.26 -5.54 -10.47
N SER A 97 3.26 -5.11 -11.22
CA SER A 97 2.20 -5.96 -11.74
C SER A 97 2.84 -6.95 -12.72
N LYS A 98 2.51 -8.24 -12.58
CA LYS A 98 3.07 -9.29 -13.45
C LYS A 98 2.33 -9.42 -14.78
N TYR A 99 1.35 -8.56 -15.03
CA TYR A 99 0.56 -8.55 -16.24
C TYR A 99 0.95 -7.28 -17.02
N GLN A 100 1.79 -7.46 -18.03
CA GLN A 100 1.92 -6.54 -19.17
C GLN A 100 1.09 -7.12 -20.32
#